data_AF-A0A9E1NSF0-F1
#
_entry.id   AF-A0A9E1NSF0-F1
#
_cell.length_a   1.000
_cell.length_b   1.000
_cell.length_c   1.000
_cell.angle_alpha   90.00
_cell.angle_beta   90.00
_cell.angle_gamma   90.00
#
_symmetry.space_group_name_H-M   'P 1'
#
loop_
_entity.id
_entity.type
_entity.pdbx_description
1 polymer ?
#
loop_
_entity_poly.entity_id
_entity_poly.type
_entity_poly.pdbx_seq_one_letter_code
_entity_poly.pdbx_strand_id
1 'polypeptide(L)'
;MSLATITEKNMEAIKIALNDAISDIDKELKEDVTGRKRVELLDYKDKYLKVCNKLRQNPSIYSLNETELDIVAGGLNDAIQLLDDLLESGELDDYEKKETMDVKDECSHLVDLLAG
;
A
#
# COMPACT_ATOMS: atom_id res chain seq x y z
N MET A 1 -6.22 19.01 -2.82
CA MET A 1 -5.99 18.47 -4.19
C MET A 1 -7.23 17.69 -4.61
N SER A 2 -7.33 17.15 -5.84
CA SER A 2 -8.54 16.43 -6.30
C SER A 2 -8.19 15.02 -6.72
N LEU A 3 -9.02 14.05 -6.31
CA LEU A 3 -8.93 12.65 -6.77
C LEU A 3 -9.01 12.50 -8.31
N ALA A 4 -9.41 13.55 -9.03
CA ALA A 4 -9.45 13.61 -10.49
C ALA A 4 -8.08 13.52 -11.15
N THR A 5 -6.99 13.72 -10.40
CA THR A 5 -5.63 13.61 -10.92
C THR A 5 -5.05 12.19 -10.80
N ILE A 6 -5.77 11.25 -10.17
CA ILE A 6 -5.33 9.85 -10.06
C ILE A 6 -5.43 9.18 -11.42
N THR A 7 -4.27 8.80 -11.96
CA THR A 7 -4.11 8.17 -13.28
C THR A 7 -4.17 6.64 -13.20
N GLU A 8 -4.20 5.95 -14.35
CA GLU A 8 -4.07 4.49 -14.39
C GLU A 8 -2.77 3.99 -13.75
N LYS A 9 -1.65 4.70 -13.96
CA LYS A 9 -0.37 4.39 -13.31
C LYS A 9 -0.49 4.46 -11.79
N ASN A 10 -1.19 5.47 -11.28
CA ASN A 10 -1.45 5.59 -9.85
C ASN A 10 -2.31 4.44 -9.31
N MET A 11 -3.32 4.01 -10.09
CA MET A 11 -4.15 2.85 -9.72
C MET A 11 -3.34 1.55 -9.69
N GLU A 12 -2.34 1.42 -10.56
CA GLU A 12 -1.41 0.28 -10.56
C GLU A 12 -0.50 0.31 -9.32
N ALA A 13 0.10 1.46 -9.00
CA ALA A 13 0.90 1.65 -7.80
C ALA A 13 0.11 1.32 -6.51
N ILE A 14 -1.16 1.76 -6.41
CA ILE A 14 -2.06 1.42 -5.29
C ILE A 14 -2.25 -0.10 -5.20
N LYS A 15 -2.49 -0.78 -6.32
CA LYS A 15 -2.69 -2.24 -6.33
C LYS A 15 -1.41 -2.97 -5.92
N ILE A 16 -0.24 -2.50 -6.34
CA ILE A 16 1.04 -3.09 -5.96
C ILE A 16 1.24 -2.95 -4.44
N ALA A 17 1.13 -1.74 -3.91
CA ALA A 17 1.28 -1.47 -2.47
C ALA A 17 0.35 -2.34 -1.61
N LEU A 18 -0.93 -2.44 -1.98
CA LEU A 18 -1.89 -3.30 -1.27
C LEU A 18 -1.55 -4.79 -1.35
N ASN A 19 -1.05 -5.28 -2.50
CA ASN A 19 -0.64 -6.68 -2.62
C ASN A 19 0.64 -6.97 -1.81
N ASP A 20 1.56 -6.01 -1.74
CA ASP A 20 2.79 -6.14 -0.95
C ASP A 20 2.46 -6.20 0.55
N ALA A 21 1.61 -5.29 1.04
CA ALA A 21 1.12 -5.33 2.41
C ALA A 21 0.41 -6.66 2.74
N ILE A 22 -0.39 -7.20 1.82
CA ILE A 22 -1.00 -8.54 2.00
C ILE A 22 0.06 -9.65 2.06
N SER A 23 1.08 -9.58 1.20
CA SER A 23 2.19 -10.54 1.16
C SER A 23 2.97 -10.54 2.47
N ASP A 24 3.23 -9.36 3.04
CA ASP A 24 3.95 -9.22 4.30
C ASP A 24 3.13 -9.73 5.49
N ILE A 25 1.82 -9.43 5.53
CA ILE A 25 0.92 -10.05 6.51
C ILE A 25 0.95 -11.59 6.37
N ASP A 26 0.99 -12.11 5.14
CA ASP A 26 1.07 -13.56 4.91
C ASP A 26 2.41 -14.18 5.33
N LYS A 27 3.51 -13.43 5.28
CA LYS A 27 4.81 -13.86 5.84
C LYS A 27 4.72 -13.87 7.37
N GLU A 28 4.22 -12.80 7.97
CA GLU A 28 4.11 -12.67 9.43
C GLU A 28 3.17 -13.72 10.04
N LEU A 29 2.05 -14.04 9.38
CA LEU A 29 1.12 -15.09 9.83
C LEU A 29 1.69 -16.50 9.82
N LYS A 30 2.79 -16.74 9.08
CA LYS A 30 3.53 -18.02 9.06
C LYS A 30 4.53 -18.13 10.21
N GLU A 31 4.87 -17.03 10.85
CA GLU A 31 5.67 -17.04 12.08
C GLU A 31 4.80 -17.49 13.28
N ASP A 32 5.41 -17.60 14.47
CA ASP A 32 4.71 -18.00 15.69
C ASP A 32 3.87 -16.85 16.28
N VAL A 33 2.92 -16.36 15.49
CA VAL A 33 1.99 -15.28 15.85
C VAL A 33 0.71 -15.88 16.42
N THR A 34 0.49 -15.66 17.71
CA THR A 34 -0.66 -16.23 18.44
C THR A 34 -1.57 -15.15 19.04
N GLY A 35 -2.81 -15.56 19.33
CA GLY A 35 -3.79 -14.73 20.03
C GLY A 35 -4.26 -13.52 19.24
N ARG A 36 -4.34 -12.38 19.92
CA ARG A 36 -4.94 -11.13 19.41
C ARG A 36 -4.24 -10.59 18.15
N LYS A 37 -2.92 -10.66 18.10
CA LYS A 37 -2.11 -10.20 16.96
C LYS A 37 -2.50 -10.91 15.67
N ARG A 38 -2.73 -12.23 15.73
CA ARG A 38 -3.17 -13.03 14.57
C ARG A 38 -4.55 -12.58 14.04
N VAL A 39 -5.48 -12.27 14.94
CA VAL A 39 -6.82 -11.80 14.57
C VAL A 39 -6.75 -10.43 13.89
N GLU A 40 -5.94 -9.53 14.44
CA GLU A 40 -5.72 -8.18 13.86
C GLU A 40 -5.08 -8.28 12.46
N LEU A 41 -4.05 -9.11 12.28
CA LEU A 41 -3.43 -9.36 10.97
C LEU A 41 -4.42 -9.90 9.94
N LEU A 42 -5.27 -10.85 10.33
CA LEU A 42 -6.29 -11.39 9.42
C LEU A 42 -7.36 -10.34 9.05
N ASP A 43 -7.74 -9.47 9.98
CA ASP A 43 -8.69 -8.38 9.73
C ASP A 43 -8.11 -7.33 8.77
N TYR A 44 -6.85 -6.92 8.96
CA TYR A 44 -6.15 -6.03 8.03
C TYR A 44 -6.01 -6.66 6.63
N LYS A 45 -5.62 -7.93 6.57
CA LYS A 45 -5.54 -8.67 5.30
C LYS A 45 -6.88 -8.69 4.56
N ASP A 46 -7.98 -8.98 5.26
CA ASP A 46 -9.30 -9.03 4.64
C ASP A 46 -9.73 -7.67 4.09
N LYS A 47 -9.43 -6.58 4.82
CA LYS A 47 -9.65 -5.19 4.38
C LYS A 47 -8.87 -4.87 3.12
N TYR A 48 -7.56 -5.13 3.08
CA TYR A 48 -6.73 -4.91 1.91
C TYR A 48 -7.20 -5.75 0.71
N LEU A 49 -7.55 -7.02 0.93
CA LEU A 49 -8.04 -7.91 -0.13
C LEU A 49 -9.36 -7.43 -0.73
N LYS A 50 -10.29 -6.93 0.10
CA LYS A 50 -11.57 -6.36 -0.37
C LYS A 50 -11.35 -5.17 -1.28
N VAL A 51 -10.50 -4.23 -0.88
CA VAL A 51 -10.18 -3.04 -1.69
C VAL A 51 -9.48 -3.44 -2.99
N CYS A 52 -8.47 -4.33 -2.92
CA CYS A 52 -7.79 -4.86 -4.10
C CYS A 52 -8.77 -5.51 -5.11
N ASN A 53 -9.67 -6.36 -4.63
CA ASN A 53 -10.66 -7.01 -5.49
C ASN A 53 -11.62 -6.01 -6.13
N LYS A 54 -12.04 -4.99 -5.37
CA LYS A 54 -12.90 -3.92 -5.89
C LYS A 54 -12.20 -3.12 -6.99
N LEU A 55 -10.93 -2.75 -6.78
CA LEU A 55 -10.12 -2.04 -7.77
C LEU A 55 -9.76 -2.89 -9.01
N ARG A 56 -9.77 -4.23 -8.89
CA ARG A 56 -9.65 -5.13 -10.05
C ARG A 56 -10.93 -5.17 -10.86
N GLN A 57 -12.09 -5.16 -10.22
CA GLN A 57 -13.40 -5.17 -10.89
C GLN A 57 -13.75 -3.80 -11.49
N ASN A 58 -13.39 -2.72 -10.81
CA ASN A 58 -13.59 -1.34 -11.26
C ASN A 58 -12.32 -0.53 -10.97
N PRO A 59 -11.43 -0.35 -11.98
CA PRO A 59 -10.13 0.29 -11.80
C PRO A 59 -10.26 1.82 -11.73
N SER A 60 -11.06 2.30 -10.77
CA SER A 60 -11.31 3.71 -10.52
C SER A 60 -11.30 3.97 -9.02
N ILE A 61 -10.54 4.98 -8.59
CA ILE A 61 -10.52 5.41 -7.19
C ILE A 61 -11.91 5.86 -6.70
N TYR A 62 -12.75 6.39 -7.59
CA TYR A 62 -14.13 6.80 -7.31
C TYR A 62 -15.08 5.63 -7.04
N SER A 63 -14.64 4.39 -7.29
CA SER A 63 -15.40 3.22 -6.87
C SER A 63 -15.31 2.96 -5.36
N LEU A 64 -14.37 3.62 -4.68
CA LEU A 64 -14.12 3.45 -3.25
C LEU A 64 -14.92 4.47 -2.41
N ASN A 65 -15.37 4.04 -1.24
CA ASN A 65 -15.91 4.92 -0.20
C ASN A 65 -14.80 5.45 0.71
N GLU A 66 -15.12 6.39 1.59
CA GLU A 66 -14.16 7.02 2.52
C GLU A 66 -13.35 6.00 3.33
N THR A 67 -14.00 5.01 3.93
CA THR A 67 -13.31 3.95 4.69
C THR A 67 -12.37 3.11 3.82
N GLU A 68 -12.74 2.86 2.56
CA GLU A 68 -11.88 2.15 1.61
C GLU A 68 -10.71 3.03 1.14
N LEU A 69 -10.89 4.35 1.03
CA LEU A 69 -9.82 5.30 0.76
C LEU A 69 -8.83 5.37 1.94
N ASP A 70 -9.32 5.35 3.18
CA ASP A 70 -8.47 5.26 4.37
C ASP A 70 -7.63 3.98 4.37
N ILE A 71 -8.21 2.86 3.94
CA ILE A 71 -7.50 1.58 3.80
C ILE A 71 -6.41 1.67 2.72
N VAL A 72 -6.69 2.34 1.59
CA VAL A 72 -5.65 2.58 0.56
C VAL A 72 -4.53 3.44 1.13
N ALA A 73 -4.85 4.52 1.83
CA ALA A 73 -3.85 5.39 2.45
C ALA A 73 -3.00 4.63 3.48
N GLY A 74 -3.62 3.74 4.27
CA GLY A 74 -2.92 2.83 5.17
C GLY A 74 -1.90 1.94 4.45
N GLY A 75 -2.33 1.22 3.41
CA GLY A 75 -1.42 0.35 2.65
C GLY A 75 -0.31 1.11 1.92
N LEU A 76 -0.56 2.34 1.47
CA LEU A 76 0.48 3.21 0.89
C LEU A 76 1.48 3.67 1.95
N ASN A 77 1.03 4.00 3.16
CA ASN A 77 1.92 4.35 4.27
C ASN A 77 2.79 3.16 4.71
N ASP A 78 2.22 1.95 4.75
CA ASP A 78 2.99 0.72 5.02
C ASP A 78 4.09 0.53 3.95
N ALA A 79 3.76 0.73 2.67
CA ALA A 79 4.73 0.65 1.58
C ALA A 79 5.83 1.74 1.69
N ILE A 80 5.48 2.97 2.07
CA ILE A 80 6.45 4.05 2.31
C ILE A 80 7.44 3.65 3.40
N GLN A 81 6.96 3.08 4.50
CA GLN A 81 7.84 2.62 5.59
C GLN A 81 8.81 1.53 5.11
N LEU A 82 8.35 0.56 4.32
CA LEU A 82 9.21 -0.49 3.76
C LEU A 82 10.28 0.07 2.82
N LEU A 83 9.93 1.06 2.01
CA LEU A 83 10.88 1.73 1.11
C LEU A 83 11.91 2.55 1.90
N ASP A 84 11.51 3.18 3.01
CA ASP A 84 12.43 3.85 3.92
C ASP A 84 13.40 2.88 4.59
N ASP A 85 12.90 1.77 5.13
CA ASP A 85 13.74 0.72 5.72
C ASP A 85 14.75 0.17 4.68
N LEU A 86 14.32 0.01 3.42
CA LEU A 86 15.18 -0.45 2.32
C LEU A 86 16.25 0.59 1.95
N LEU A 87 15.91 1.89 1.91
CA LEU A 87 16.87 2.97 1.67
C LEU A 87 17.93 3.06 2.79
N GLU A 88 17.53 2.81 4.03
CA GLU A 88 18.41 2.83 5.20
C GLU A 88 19.28 1.57 5.34
N SER A 89 18.89 0.45 4.74
CA SER A 89 19.61 -0.84 4.79
C SER A 89 21.06 -0.77 4.32
N GLY A 90 21.38 0.17 3.42
CA GLY A 90 22.68 0.26 2.74
C GLY A 90 22.92 -0.83 1.69
N GLU A 91 21.93 -1.69 1.40
CA GLU A 91 22.05 -2.79 0.44
C GLU A 91 21.89 -2.33 -1.02
N LEU A 92 21.24 -1.19 -1.23
CA LEU A 92 20.96 -0.65 -2.56
C LEU A 92 22.15 0.11 -3.17
N ASP A 93 22.38 -0.10 -4.46
CA ASP A 93 23.26 0.74 -5.27
C ASP A 93 22.62 2.12 -5.59
N ASP A 94 23.38 3.01 -6.24
CA ASP A 94 22.91 4.37 -6.53
C ASP A 94 21.71 4.42 -7.48
N TYR A 95 21.60 3.45 -8.40
CA TYR A 95 20.48 3.35 -9.32
C TYR A 95 19.24 2.82 -8.59
N GLU A 96 19.39 1.75 -7.82
CA GLU A 96 18.33 1.14 -7.03
C GLU A 96 17.79 2.11 -5.97
N LYS A 97 18.67 2.90 -5.32
CA LYS A 97 18.24 3.98 -4.41
C LYS A 97 17.37 4.99 -5.11
N LYS A 98 17.74 5.40 -6.33
CA LYS A 98 16.98 6.39 -7.08
C LYS A 98 15.59 5.86 -7.45
N GLU A 99 15.51 4.63 -7.95
CA GLU A 99 14.22 3.98 -8.22
C GLU A 99 13.36 3.83 -6.96
N THR A 100 13.96 3.43 -5.85
CA THR A 100 13.26 3.27 -4.56
C THR A 100 12.71 4.60 -4.04
N MET A 101 13.49 5.68 -4.17
CA MET A 101 13.02 7.03 -3.84
C MET A 101 11.88 7.49 -4.77
N ASP A 102 11.95 7.21 -6.07
CA ASP A 102 10.89 7.60 -7.00
C ASP A 102 9.57 6.88 -6.69
N VAL A 103 9.62 5.59 -6.33
CA VAL A 103 8.44 4.84 -5.88
C VAL A 103 7.89 5.41 -4.57
N LYS A 104 8.76 5.75 -3.62
CA LYS A 104 8.36 6.36 -2.34
C LYS A 104 7.66 7.70 -2.56
N ASP A 105 8.20 8.54 -3.44
CA ASP A 105 7.62 9.85 -3.79
C ASP A 105 6.25 9.67 -4.45
N GLU A 106 6.09 8.66 -5.31
CA GLU A 106 4.79 8.30 -5.91
C GLU A 106 3.76 7.85 -4.86
N CYS A 107 4.15 7.00 -3.91
CA CYS A 107 3.27 6.57 -2.81
C CYS A 107 2.89 7.75 -1.90
N SER A 108 3.85 8.61 -1.56
CA SER A 108 3.64 9.79 -0.70
C SER A 108 2.67 10.78 -1.36
N HIS A 109 2.86 11.04 -2.66
CA HIS A 109 1.95 11.87 -3.43
C HIS A 109 0.52 11.30 -3.42
N LEU A 110 0.37 9.98 -3.51
CA LEU A 110 -0.95 9.35 -3.47
C LEU A 110 -1.62 9.48 -2.10
N VAL A 111 -0.88 9.34 -1.00
CA VAL A 111 -1.41 9.58 0.35
C VAL A 111 -1.91 11.02 0.48
N ASP A 112 -1.15 12.00 0.01
CA ASP A 112 -1.55 13.41 0.01
C ASP A 112 -2.83 13.67 -0.79
N LEU A 113 -2.98 13.00 -1.94
CA LEU A 113 -4.20 13.10 -2.77
C LEU A 113 -5.43 12.49 -2.07
N LEU A 114 -5.24 11.44 -1.26
CA LEU A 114 -6.31 10.77 -0.52
C LEU A 114 -6.71 11.55 0.75
N ALA A 115 -5.78 12.29 1.35
CA ALA A 115 -6.03 13.10 2.55
C ALA A 115 -6.87 14.38 2.28
N GLY A 116 -6.89 14.87 1.03
CA GLY A 116 -7.71 16.00 0.59
C GLY A 116 -7.01 17.35 0.63
#